data_AF-A0A1U9MH49-F1
#
_entry.id   AF-A0A1U9MH49-F1
#
_cell.length_a   1.000
_cell.length_b   1.000
_cell.length_c   1.000
_cell.angle_alpha   90.00
_cell.angle_beta   90.00
_cell.angle_gamma   90.00
#
_symmetry.space_group_name_H-M   'P 1'
#
loop_
_entity.id
_entity.type
_entity.pdbx_description
1 polymer ?
#
loop_
_entity_poly.entity_id
_entity_poly.type
_entity_poly.pdbx_seq_one_letter_code
_entity_poly.pdbx_strand_id
1 'polypeptide(L)'
;MITERKKVSRFLSVSLGIMFTASVLSACGTPSRDTYDLSIGNATLEGAQKHPKIQILVEQPDAVKALDGQDIVVKQGGSISYLKRAQWSDRLPDLVQARLIQAYDNSNHFGGVGRPGDGLAINYRILSDIRSFDVNVMNGHNVATLEIAVKIMDDRNGNIKAQKVFTANSPVSGTNNNQYAAALDNAFKKITNDIVNWTVSSI
;
A
#
# COMPACT_ATOMS: atom_id res chain seq x y z
N MET A 1 -88.67 5.01 38.92
CA MET A 1 -89.29 4.70 37.62
C MET A 1 -88.16 4.55 36.61
N ILE A 2 -88.24 3.52 35.77
CA ILE A 2 -87.35 3.16 34.64
C ILE A 2 -86.13 2.27 34.96
N THR A 3 -86.32 1.02 34.53
CA THR A 3 -85.45 -0.14 34.31
C THR A 3 -84.38 0.10 33.23
N GLU A 4 -83.22 -0.56 33.30
CA GLU A 4 -82.57 -1.20 32.13
C GLU A 4 -81.49 -2.21 32.55
N ARG A 5 -81.46 -3.34 31.84
CA ARG A 5 -80.62 -4.53 32.04
C ARG A 5 -79.53 -4.63 30.96
N LYS A 6 -78.55 -5.52 31.21
CA LYS A 6 -77.66 -6.30 30.28
C LYS A 6 -76.20 -5.83 30.31
N LYS A 7 -75.14 -6.64 30.16
CA LYS A 7 -74.85 -8.09 29.96
C LYS A 7 -73.33 -8.24 30.30
N VAL A 8 -72.84 -9.23 31.05
CA VAL A 8 -72.19 -10.50 30.60
C VAL A 8 -71.12 -10.26 29.50
N SER A 9 -69.84 -10.65 29.54
CA SER A 9 -69.07 -11.72 30.22
C SER A 9 -67.54 -11.48 30.11
N ARG A 10 -66.77 -12.12 31.02
CA ARG A 10 -65.44 -12.83 30.87
C ARG A 10 -64.38 -12.23 29.94
N PHE A 11 -63.11 -12.15 30.33
CA PHE A 11 -62.19 -13.30 30.32
C PHE A 11 -61.02 -13.13 31.30
N LEU A 12 -60.65 -14.25 31.93
CA LEU A 12 -59.46 -14.48 32.75
C LEU A 12 -58.20 -14.34 31.89
N SER A 13 -57.18 -13.62 32.39
CA SER A 13 -55.82 -13.66 31.87
C SER A 13 -54.87 -14.09 33.00
N VAL A 14 -54.24 -15.25 32.81
CA VAL A 14 -53.22 -15.84 33.69
C VAL A 14 -51.85 -15.30 33.28
N SER A 15 -51.13 -14.70 34.22
CA SER A 15 -49.81 -14.10 34.02
C SER A 15 -48.69 -15.13 34.24
N LEU A 16 -47.87 -15.38 33.22
CA LEU A 16 -46.66 -16.20 33.29
C LEU A 16 -45.43 -15.29 33.12
N GLY A 17 -44.64 -15.14 34.18
CA GLY A 17 -43.42 -14.32 34.19
C GLY A 17 -42.23 -15.05 33.56
N ILE A 18 -41.60 -14.43 32.56
CA ILE A 18 -40.33 -14.86 31.97
C ILE A 18 -39.27 -13.83 32.36
N MET A 19 -38.28 -14.29 33.12
CA MET A 19 -37.13 -13.52 33.58
C MET A 19 -36.08 -13.46 32.47
N PHE A 20 -36.06 -12.34 31.73
CA PHE A 20 -35.08 -12.07 30.67
C PHE A 20 -33.74 -11.64 31.28
N THR A 21 -32.72 -12.48 31.13
CA THR A 21 -31.31 -12.13 31.40
C THR A 21 -30.72 -11.47 30.16
N ALA A 22 -30.45 -10.16 30.23
CA ALA A 22 -29.84 -9.41 29.15
C ALA A 22 -28.30 -9.44 29.26
N SER A 23 -27.65 -10.21 28.41
CA SER A 23 -26.19 -10.23 28.25
C SER A 23 -25.76 -9.01 27.42
N VAL A 24 -25.14 -8.02 28.06
CA VAL A 24 -24.53 -6.88 27.35
C VAL A 24 -23.17 -7.32 26.82
N LEU A 25 -23.11 -7.81 25.58
CA LEU A 25 -21.84 -7.96 24.87
C LEU A 25 -21.37 -6.56 24.44
N SER A 26 -20.42 -6.00 25.18
CA SER A 26 -19.63 -4.86 24.72
C SER A 26 -18.74 -5.32 23.57
N ALA A 27 -19.19 -5.08 22.34
CA ALA A 27 -18.38 -5.21 21.14
C ALA A 27 -17.26 -4.17 21.19
N CYS A 28 -16.07 -4.58 21.63
CA CYS A 28 -14.86 -3.76 21.57
C CYS A 28 -14.39 -3.68 20.11
N GLY A 29 -15.04 -2.83 19.31
CA GLY A 29 -14.59 -2.53 17.95
C GLY A 29 -13.33 -1.67 18.00
N THR A 30 -12.21 -2.18 17.52
CA THR A 30 -11.04 -1.34 17.24
C THR A 30 -11.45 -0.29 16.21
N PRO A 31 -11.14 1.01 16.41
CA PRO A 31 -11.50 2.05 15.46
C PRO A 31 -11.00 1.70 14.06
N SER A 32 -11.86 1.75 13.04
CA SER A 32 -11.45 1.43 11.66
C SER A 32 -10.34 2.38 11.20
N ARG A 33 -9.32 1.83 10.52
CA ARG A 33 -8.31 2.62 9.81
C ARG A 33 -8.64 2.57 8.32
N ASP A 34 -8.62 3.72 7.67
CA ASP A 34 -8.73 3.80 6.22
C ASP A 34 -7.52 3.07 5.61
N THR A 35 -7.79 2.21 4.65
CA THR A 35 -6.76 1.38 4.02
C THR A 35 -6.50 1.88 2.60
N TYR A 36 -5.24 2.15 2.30
CA TYR A 36 -4.77 2.71 1.03
C TYR A 36 -3.85 1.71 0.35
N ASP A 37 -3.80 1.78 -0.97
CA ASP A 37 -2.90 0.97 -1.79
C ASP A 37 -2.05 1.90 -2.67
N LEU A 38 -0.96 1.35 -3.18
CA LEU A 38 -0.15 1.95 -4.22
C LEU A 38 -0.64 1.49 -5.59
N SER A 39 -0.47 2.33 -6.58
CA SER A 39 -0.81 2.03 -7.96
C SER A 39 0.34 2.40 -8.87
N ILE A 40 0.43 1.71 -10.01
CA ILE A 40 1.48 1.96 -11.00
C ILE A 40 0.98 2.91 -12.08
N GLY A 41 1.90 3.71 -12.59
CA GLY A 41 1.67 4.45 -13.82
C GLY A 41 1.83 3.54 -15.04
N ASN A 42 1.53 4.09 -16.21
CA ASN A 42 1.97 3.49 -17.46
C ASN A 42 3.37 4.05 -17.77
N ALA A 43 4.39 3.20 -17.76
CA ALA A 43 5.73 3.59 -18.18
C ALA A 43 5.73 3.81 -19.70
N THR A 44 6.04 5.02 -20.14
CA THR A 44 6.21 5.32 -21.58
C THR A 44 7.60 4.85 -22.00
N LEU A 45 7.64 3.70 -22.67
CA LEU A 45 8.86 3.03 -23.17
C LEU A 45 8.96 3.08 -24.70
N GLU A 46 8.36 4.08 -25.34
CA GLU A 46 8.35 4.18 -26.81
C GLU A 46 9.78 4.20 -27.37
N GLY A 47 10.07 3.26 -28.27
CA GLY A 47 11.39 3.11 -28.89
C GLY A 47 12.45 2.40 -28.05
N ALA A 48 12.14 1.97 -26.81
CA ALA A 48 13.07 1.20 -26.00
C ALA A 48 13.27 -0.22 -26.57
N GLN A 49 14.50 -0.74 -26.46
CA GLN A 49 14.82 -2.09 -26.91
C GLN A 49 14.14 -3.12 -26.01
N LYS A 50 13.42 -4.07 -26.62
CA LYS A 50 12.87 -5.23 -25.91
C LYS A 50 13.94 -6.30 -25.68
N HIS A 51 13.82 -7.00 -24.56
CA HIS A 51 14.73 -8.06 -24.11
C HIS A 51 13.99 -9.38 -23.90
N PRO A 52 13.41 -10.01 -24.94
CA PRO A 52 12.53 -11.18 -24.81
C PRO A 52 13.24 -12.45 -24.30
N LYS A 53 14.58 -12.45 -24.26
CA LYS A 53 15.38 -13.56 -23.71
C LYS A 53 15.87 -13.32 -22.29
N ILE A 54 15.60 -12.12 -21.74
CA ILE A 54 16.02 -11.75 -20.40
C ILE A 54 14.87 -11.98 -19.43
N GLN A 55 15.14 -12.75 -18.38
CA GLN A 55 14.25 -12.92 -17.23
C GLN A 55 14.83 -12.17 -16.04
N ILE A 56 13.98 -11.43 -15.33
CA ILE A 56 14.37 -10.69 -14.13
C ILE A 56 13.61 -11.19 -12.90
N LEU A 57 14.27 -11.12 -11.74
CA LEU A 57 13.66 -11.35 -10.45
C LEU A 57 13.71 -10.08 -9.62
N VAL A 58 12.56 -9.68 -9.08
CA VAL A 58 12.46 -8.55 -8.16
C VAL A 58 12.52 -9.09 -6.74
N GLU A 59 13.62 -8.84 -6.04
CA GLU A 59 13.74 -9.18 -4.62
C GLU A 59 12.81 -8.27 -3.80
N GLN A 60 12.44 -8.73 -2.60
CA GLN A 60 11.71 -7.85 -1.67
C GLN A 60 12.60 -6.65 -1.34
N PRO A 61 12.09 -5.40 -1.45
CA PRO A 61 12.86 -4.23 -1.06
C PRO A 61 13.24 -4.26 0.42
N ASP A 62 14.47 -3.86 0.73
CA ASP A 62 14.87 -3.55 2.09
C ASP A 62 14.26 -2.22 2.53
N ALA A 63 13.99 -2.07 3.83
CA ALA A 63 13.52 -0.81 4.41
C ALA A 63 13.93 -0.71 5.87
N VAL A 64 14.08 0.53 6.36
CA VAL A 64 14.22 0.77 7.80
C VAL A 64 12.94 0.39 8.54
N LYS A 65 13.05 0.01 9.82
CA LYS A 65 11.92 -0.47 10.63
C LYS A 65 10.73 0.49 10.70
N ALA A 66 10.95 1.80 10.60
CA ALA A 66 9.87 2.79 10.58
C ALA A 66 9.01 2.71 9.30
N LEU A 67 9.56 2.18 8.21
CA LEU A 67 8.90 1.97 6.92
C LEU A 67 8.47 0.51 6.72
N ASP A 68 9.05 -0.43 7.46
CA ASP A 68 8.70 -1.85 7.39
C ASP A 68 7.42 -2.17 8.20
N GLY A 69 6.30 -1.70 7.68
CA GLY A 69 4.98 -1.92 8.27
C GLY A 69 3.87 -1.39 7.39
N GLN A 70 2.65 -1.34 7.94
CA GLN A 70 1.47 -0.80 7.27
C GLN A 70 1.22 0.68 7.57
N ASP A 71 1.98 1.30 8.47
CA ASP A 71 1.72 2.69 8.86
C ASP A 71 2.23 3.68 7.80
N ILE A 72 1.45 4.74 7.57
CA ILE A 72 1.85 5.84 6.68
C ILE A 72 2.73 6.82 7.48
N VAL A 73 3.98 6.98 7.06
CA VAL A 73 4.96 7.78 7.80
C VAL A 73 4.84 9.27 7.48
N VAL A 74 4.88 10.08 8.54
CA VAL A 74 4.92 11.54 8.49
C VAL A 74 6.12 12.02 9.30
N LYS A 75 6.99 12.81 8.66
CA LYS A 75 8.19 13.40 9.28
C LYS A 75 7.99 14.89 9.54
N GLN A 76 8.42 15.34 10.72
CA GLN A 76 8.42 16.76 11.08
C GLN A 76 9.64 17.07 11.97
N GLY A 77 10.54 17.94 11.49
CA GLY A 77 11.67 18.43 12.29
C GLY A 77 12.55 17.34 12.93
N GLY A 78 12.71 16.19 12.28
CA GLY A 78 13.47 15.04 12.77
C GLY A 78 12.64 13.99 13.55
N SER A 79 11.40 14.31 13.92
CA SER A 79 10.47 13.35 14.52
C SER A 79 9.80 12.49 13.45
N ILE A 80 9.61 11.20 13.75
CA ILE A 80 8.81 10.27 12.95
C ILE A 80 7.47 10.06 13.67
N SER A 81 6.38 10.20 12.93
CA SER A 81 5.03 9.93 13.38
C SER A 81 4.27 9.13 12.32
N TYR A 82 3.16 8.53 12.72
CA TYR A 82 2.29 7.76 11.82
C TYR A 82 0.97 8.48 11.63
N LEU A 83 0.50 8.52 10.38
CA LEU A 83 -0.77 9.14 10.02
C LEU A 83 -1.91 8.42 10.74
N LYS A 84 -2.67 9.16 11.55
CA LYS A 84 -3.73 8.57 12.37
C LYS A 84 -4.86 8.03 11.50
N ARG A 85 -5.36 6.85 11.86
CA ARG A 85 -6.51 6.20 11.20
C ARG A 85 -6.28 5.92 9.72
N ALA A 86 -5.04 5.80 9.28
CA ALA A 86 -4.67 5.47 7.91
C ALA A 86 -3.60 4.40 7.91
N GLN A 87 -3.68 3.46 6.98
CA GLN A 87 -2.69 2.42 6.78
C GLN A 87 -2.59 2.03 5.31
N TRP A 88 -1.48 1.41 4.95
CA TRP A 88 -1.31 0.64 3.73
C TRP A 88 -2.11 -0.67 3.78
N SER A 89 -2.44 -1.21 2.62
CA SER A 89 -3.13 -2.50 2.44
C SER A 89 -2.26 -3.69 2.82
N ASP A 90 -0.94 -3.54 2.74
CA ASP A 90 0.05 -4.52 3.19
C ASP A 90 1.31 -3.81 3.73
N ARG A 91 2.29 -4.56 4.22
CA ARG A 91 3.59 -4.00 4.56
C ARG A 91 4.18 -3.29 3.35
N LEU A 92 4.73 -2.10 3.57
CA LEU A 92 5.22 -1.26 2.48
C LEU A 92 6.25 -1.96 1.57
N PRO A 93 7.25 -2.72 2.08
CA PRO A 93 8.14 -3.50 1.21
C PRO A 93 7.40 -4.45 0.28
N ASP A 94 6.39 -5.16 0.79
CA ASP A 94 5.61 -6.15 0.04
C ASP A 94 4.77 -5.47 -1.05
N LEU A 95 4.15 -4.31 -0.74
CA LEU A 95 3.45 -3.50 -1.74
C LEU A 95 4.38 -2.98 -2.83
N VAL A 96 5.54 -2.42 -2.46
CA VAL A 96 6.50 -1.89 -3.44
C VAL A 96 7.00 -3.01 -4.35
N GLN A 97 7.32 -4.20 -3.81
CA GLN A 97 7.70 -5.35 -4.61
C GLN A 97 6.60 -5.73 -5.60
N ALA A 98 5.37 -5.90 -5.13
CA ALA A 98 4.24 -6.31 -5.94
C ALA A 98 4.00 -5.32 -7.10
N ARG A 99 4.09 -4.02 -6.83
CA ARG A 99 3.91 -2.98 -7.84
C ARG A 99 5.08 -2.86 -8.80
N LEU A 100 6.32 -3.05 -8.36
CA LEU A 100 7.48 -3.11 -9.27
C LEU A 100 7.37 -4.30 -10.23
N ILE A 101 7.02 -5.49 -9.72
CA ILE A 101 6.76 -6.68 -10.56
C ILE A 101 5.68 -6.37 -11.58
N GLN A 102 4.54 -5.82 -11.14
CA GLN A 102 3.43 -5.47 -12.02
C GLN A 102 3.86 -4.44 -13.09
N ALA A 103 4.67 -3.45 -12.73
CA ALA A 103 5.15 -2.44 -13.67
C ALA A 103 6.12 -3.02 -14.70
N TYR A 104 7.03 -3.90 -14.28
CA TYR A 104 7.93 -4.61 -15.21
C TYR A 104 7.17 -5.57 -16.13
N ASP A 105 6.17 -6.28 -15.62
CA ASP A 105 5.35 -7.18 -16.44
C ASP A 105 4.52 -6.39 -17.47
N ASN A 106 3.82 -5.34 -17.02
CA ASN A 106 3.07 -4.44 -17.89
C ASN A 106 3.94 -3.74 -18.94
N SER A 107 5.24 -3.58 -18.69
CA SER A 107 6.17 -3.02 -19.67
C SER A 107 6.29 -3.89 -20.93
N ASN A 108 6.08 -5.21 -20.82
CA ASN A 108 6.28 -6.17 -21.91
C ASN A 108 7.69 -6.11 -22.56
N HIS A 109 8.71 -5.72 -21.79
CA HIS A 109 10.10 -5.62 -22.27
C HIS A 109 10.97 -6.81 -21.88
N PHE A 110 10.56 -7.66 -20.95
CA PHE A 110 11.32 -8.83 -20.49
C PHE A 110 10.63 -10.13 -20.93
N GLY A 111 11.42 -11.19 -21.09
CA GLY A 111 10.89 -12.54 -21.36
C GLY A 111 10.24 -13.19 -20.14
N GLY A 112 10.44 -12.63 -18.95
CA GLY A 112 9.77 -13.03 -17.72
C GLY A 112 10.15 -12.12 -16.55
N VAL A 113 9.20 -11.91 -15.65
CA VAL A 113 9.37 -11.14 -14.41
C VAL A 113 8.80 -11.99 -13.28
N GLY A 114 9.55 -12.16 -12.20
CA GLY A 114 9.06 -12.93 -11.06
C GLY A 114 9.64 -12.46 -9.73
N ARG A 115 9.33 -13.23 -8.70
CA ARG A 115 9.79 -13.08 -7.32
C ARG A 115 10.53 -14.34 -6.85
N PRO A 116 11.23 -14.29 -5.71
CA PRO A 116 11.80 -15.47 -5.09
C PRO A 116 10.77 -16.59 -4.95
N GLY A 117 11.11 -17.79 -5.44
CA GLY A 117 10.25 -18.97 -5.39
C GLY A 117 9.52 -19.31 -6.70
N ASP A 118 9.47 -18.41 -7.69
CA ASP A 118 8.74 -18.65 -8.95
C ASP A 118 9.43 -19.68 -9.89
N GLY A 119 10.65 -20.11 -9.58
CA GLY A 119 11.39 -21.11 -10.38
C GLY A 119 11.89 -20.60 -11.73
N LEU A 120 12.03 -19.28 -11.91
CA LEU A 120 12.54 -18.67 -13.14
C LEU A 120 14.05 -18.88 -13.31
N ALA A 121 14.49 -19.06 -14.57
CA ALA A 121 15.90 -19.08 -14.95
C ALA A 121 16.37 -17.65 -15.21
N ILE A 122 16.61 -16.91 -14.14
CA ILE A 122 16.81 -15.46 -14.17
C ILE A 122 18.20 -15.08 -14.68
N ASN A 123 18.27 -13.93 -15.36
CA ASN A 123 19.53 -13.33 -15.78
C ASN A 123 19.97 -12.24 -14.82
N TYR A 124 19.01 -11.47 -14.29
CA TYR A 124 19.29 -10.37 -13.38
C TYR A 124 18.35 -10.36 -12.18
N ARG A 125 18.89 -9.95 -11.03
CA ARG A 125 18.12 -9.60 -9.84
C ARG A 125 18.03 -8.09 -9.73
N ILE A 126 16.83 -7.61 -9.43
CA ILE A 126 16.56 -6.21 -9.09
C ILE A 126 16.51 -6.13 -7.57
N LEU A 127 17.53 -5.51 -6.99
CA LEU A 127 17.62 -5.25 -5.56
C LEU A 127 17.17 -3.81 -5.30
N SER A 128 16.36 -3.60 -4.27
CA SER A 128 15.85 -2.26 -3.94
C SER A 128 15.96 -1.97 -2.44
N ASP A 129 16.22 -0.72 -2.09
CA ASP A 129 16.30 -0.21 -0.71
C ASP A 129 15.44 1.06 -0.60
N ILE A 130 14.37 0.99 0.20
CA ILE A 130 13.43 2.07 0.45
C ILE A 130 13.99 2.96 1.56
N ARG A 131 14.56 4.09 1.15
CA ARG A 131 15.22 5.04 2.05
C ARG A 131 14.28 6.11 2.59
N SER A 132 13.32 6.52 1.77
CA SER A 132 12.25 7.43 2.15
C SER A 132 10.94 7.00 1.51
N PHE A 133 9.87 7.07 2.28
CA PHE A 133 8.50 6.85 1.83
C PHE A 133 7.57 7.53 2.83
N ASP A 134 7.64 8.85 2.86
CA ASP A 134 7.05 9.64 3.94
C ASP A 134 6.53 10.98 3.45
N VAL A 135 5.65 11.58 4.23
CA VAL A 135 5.25 12.97 4.04
C VAL A 135 6.08 13.85 4.98
N ASN A 136 6.83 14.78 4.40
CA ASN A 136 7.56 15.80 5.13
C ASN A 136 6.65 17.00 5.36
N VAL A 137 6.48 17.38 6.62
CA VAL A 137 5.68 18.53 7.05
C VAL A 137 6.61 19.72 7.26
N MET A 138 6.51 20.74 6.40
CA MET A 138 7.33 21.95 6.46
C MET A 138 6.43 23.18 6.44
N ASN A 139 6.21 23.83 7.60
CA ASN A 139 5.56 25.15 7.76
C ASN A 139 4.51 25.51 6.69
N GLY A 140 3.42 24.74 6.61
CA GLY A 140 2.30 24.98 5.69
C GLY A 140 2.38 24.25 4.35
N HIS A 141 3.48 23.56 4.05
CA HIS A 141 3.70 22.77 2.85
C HIS A 141 4.05 21.33 3.22
N ASN A 142 3.12 20.42 2.91
CA ASN A 142 3.32 19.00 3.09
C ASN A 142 3.72 18.38 1.75
N VAL A 143 4.82 17.63 1.73
CA VAL A 143 5.37 17.02 0.52
C VAL A 143 5.62 15.55 0.77
N ALA A 144 4.99 14.69 -0.02
CA ALA A 144 5.36 13.29 -0.12
C ALA A 144 6.74 13.17 -0.76
N THR A 145 7.64 12.45 -0.12
CA THR A 145 9.03 12.23 -0.54
C THR A 145 9.32 10.74 -0.55
N LEU A 146 9.69 10.25 -1.73
CA LEU A 146 10.14 8.88 -1.94
C LEU A 146 11.60 8.90 -2.39
N GLU A 147 12.40 8.01 -1.81
CA GLU A 147 13.74 7.71 -2.26
C GLU A 147 13.93 6.20 -2.26
N ILE A 148 14.26 5.64 -3.42
CA ILE A 148 14.52 4.21 -3.59
C ILE A 148 15.86 4.05 -4.31
N ALA A 149 16.79 3.33 -3.66
CA ALA A 149 18.03 2.90 -4.31
C ALA A 149 17.80 1.56 -4.99
N VAL A 150 18.16 1.44 -6.26
CA VAL A 150 17.99 0.22 -7.05
C VAL A 150 19.33 -0.25 -7.60
N LYS A 151 19.55 -1.55 -7.58
CA LYS A 151 20.72 -2.22 -8.17
C LYS A 151 20.26 -3.35 -9.10
N ILE A 152 20.95 -3.49 -10.21
CA ILE A 152 20.82 -4.62 -11.14
C ILE A 152 22.03 -5.52 -10.92
N MET A 153 21.80 -6.74 -10.46
CA MET A 153 22.84 -7.74 -10.21
C MET A 153 22.75 -8.84 -11.27
N ASP A 154 23.87 -9.23 -11.89
CA ASP A 154 23.94 -10.42 -12.76
C ASP A 154 23.87 -11.67 -11.89
N ASP A 155 22.86 -12.51 -12.09
CA ASP A 155 22.61 -13.69 -11.25
C ASP A 155 23.72 -14.74 -11.36
N ARG A 156 24.46 -14.76 -12.48
CA ARG A 156 25.48 -15.79 -12.74
C ARG A 156 26.77 -15.57 -11.95
N ASN A 157 27.11 -14.32 -11.65
CA ASN A 157 28.38 -13.98 -11.01
C ASN A 157 28.25 -13.05 -9.80
N GLY A 158 27.03 -12.57 -9.49
CA GLY A 158 26.77 -11.69 -8.34
C GLY A 158 27.26 -10.25 -8.50
N ASN A 159 27.79 -9.87 -9.66
CA ASN A 159 28.30 -8.52 -9.88
C ASN A 159 27.15 -7.52 -10.08
N ILE A 160 27.31 -6.32 -9.53
CA ILE A 160 26.40 -5.20 -9.77
C ILE A 160 26.69 -4.65 -11.16
N LYS A 161 25.76 -4.85 -12.09
CA LYS A 161 25.82 -4.30 -13.45
C LYS A 161 25.58 -2.80 -13.48
N ALA A 162 24.58 -2.33 -12.73
CA ALA A 162 24.22 -0.93 -12.64
C ALA A 162 23.56 -0.63 -11.29
N GLN A 163 23.69 0.60 -10.81
CA GLN A 163 23.01 1.08 -9.63
C GLN A 163 22.61 2.54 -9.78
N LYS A 164 21.46 2.91 -9.24
CA LYS A 164 20.96 4.29 -9.26
C LYS A 164 20.03 4.55 -8.08
N VAL A 165 20.07 5.78 -7.57
CA VAL A 165 19.11 6.28 -6.59
C VAL A 165 18.05 7.09 -7.33
N PHE A 166 16.79 6.81 -7.04
CA PHE A 166 15.65 7.53 -7.59
C PHE A 166 14.97 8.31 -6.48
N THR A 167 14.51 9.51 -6.82
CA THR A 167 13.79 10.39 -5.90
C THR A 167 12.55 10.93 -6.59
N ALA A 168 11.42 10.94 -5.89
CA ALA A 168 10.21 11.55 -6.39
C ALA A 168 9.50 12.33 -5.28
N ASN A 169 8.94 13.49 -5.65
CA ASN A 169 8.14 14.30 -4.75
C ASN A 169 6.75 14.56 -5.31
N SER A 170 5.78 14.71 -4.41
CA SER A 170 4.44 15.19 -4.74
C SER A 170 3.90 16.09 -3.63
N PRO A 171 3.36 17.27 -3.94
CA PRO A 171 2.69 18.09 -2.94
C PRO A 171 1.42 17.38 -2.43
N VAL A 172 1.09 17.60 -1.17
CA VAL A 172 -0.17 17.16 -0.56
C VAL A 172 -1.20 18.27 -0.71
N SER A 173 -2.27 18.02 -1.46
CA SER A 173 -3.33 19.01 -1.77
C SER A 173 -4.45 19.04 -0.73
N GLY A 174 -4.10 19.09 0.57
CA GLY A 174 -5.07 19.19 1.66
C GLY A 174 -4.59 18.56 2.96
N THR A 175 -5.52 18.36 3.89
CA THR A 175 -5.20 17.95 5.28
C THR A 175 -5.78 16.60 5.70
N ASN A 176 -6.61 15.96 4.87
CA ASN A 176 -7.20 14.66 5.17
C ASN A 176 -6.34 13.48 4.69
N ASN A 177 -6.55 12.29 5.26
CA ASN A 177 -5.75 11.10 4.97
C ASN A 177 -5.69 10.73 3.49
N ASN A 178 -6.80 10.90 2.74
CA ASN A 178 -6.84 10.63 1.31
C ASN A 178 -5.83 11.47 0.53
N GLN A 179 -5.63 12.73 0.91
CA GLN A 179 -4.66 13.61 0.23
C GLN A 179 -3.21 13.21 0.51
N TYR A 180 -2.91 12.73 1.72
CA TYR A 180 -1.58 12.24 2.07
C TYR A 180 -1.25 10.95 1.31
N ALA A 181 -2.17 9.98 1.34
CA ALA A 181 -2.01 8.73 0.62
C ALA A 181 -1.90 8.95 -0.90
N ALA A 182 -2.75 9.83 -1.46
CA ALA A 182 -2.71 10.17 -2.88
C ALA A 182 -1.38 10.85 -3.29
N ALA A 183 -0.81 11.71 -2.44
CA ALA A 183 0.48 12.32 -2.73
C ALA A 183 1.62 11.28 -2.76
N LEU A 184 1.62 10.33 -1.82
CA LEU A 184 2.57 9.23 -1.80
C LEU A 184 2.41 8.33 -3.03
N ASP A 185 1.19 7.95 -3.38
CA ASP A 185 0.88 7.18 -4.60
C ASP A 185 1.30 7.92 -5.88
N ASN A 186 1.08 9.24 -5.96
CA ASN A 186 1.52 10.06 -7.10
C ASN A 186 3.06 10.13 -7.22
N ALA A 187 3.78 10.22 -6.10
CA ALA A 187 5.24 10.12 -6.11
C ALA A 187 5.68 8.70 -6.50
N PHE A 188 4.98 7.68 -6.03
CA PHE A 188 5.28 6.27 -6.32
C PHE A 188 5.10 5.92 -7.80
N LYS A 189 4.06 6.43 -8.45
CA LYS A 189 3.87 6.29 -9.91
C LYS A 189 5.06 6.84 -10.70
N LYS A 190 5.54 8.02 -10.34
CA LYS A 190 6.69 8.67 -10.99
C LYS A 190 7.96 7.84 -10.82
N ILE A 191 8.29 7.50 -9.57
CA ILE A 191 9.53 6.77 -9.26
C ILE A 191 9.54 5.37 -9.91
N THR A 192 8.38 4.69 -9.94
CA THR A 192 8.24 3.38 -10.57
C THR A 192 8.48 3.45 -12.08
N ASN A 193 7.90 4.45 -12.76
CA ASN A 193 8.14 4.68 -14.18
C ASN A 193 9.63 4.93 -14.47
N ASP A 194 10.29 5.77 -13.65
CA ASP A 194 11.71 6.08 -13.81
C ASP A 194 12.59 4.84 -13.60
N ILE A 195 12.27 4.02 -12.60
CA ILE A 195 12.98 2.76 -12.31
C ILE A 195 12.85 1.79 -13.48
N VAL A 196 11.64 1.59 -14.00
CA VAL A 196 11.40 0.67 -15.13
C VAL A 196 12.15 1.14 -16.37
N ASN A 197 12.03 2.42 -16.73
CA ASN A 197 12.71 3.02 -17.90
C ASN A 197 14.23 2.89 -17.80
N TRP A 198 14.79 3.16 -16.62
CA TRP A 198 16.22 2.99 -16.39
C TRP A 198 16.65 1.53 -16.44
N THR A 199 15.85 0.62 -15.90
CA THR A 199 16.19 -0.82 -15.88
C THR A 199 16.24 -1.38 -17.29
N VAL A 200 15.23 -1.06 -18.13
CA VAL A 200 15.16 -1.51 -19.53
C VAL A 200 16.35 -0.99 -20.33
N SER A 201 16.80 0.25 -20.09
CA SER A 201 17.95 0.85 -20.78
C SER A 201 19.32 0.43 -20.22
N SER A 202 19.36 -0.09 -19.00
CA SER A 202 20.62 -0.50 -18.34
C SER A 202 20.92 -2.00 -18.48
N ILE A 203 19.97 -2.78 -19.01
CA ILE A 203 20.14 -4.21 -19.33
C ILE A 203 20.60 -4.35 -20.78
#